data_AF-A0A8T6REB1-F1
#
_entry.id   AF-A0A8T6REB1-F1
#
_cell.length_a   1.000
_cell.length_b   1.000
_cell.length_c   1.000
_cell.angle_alpha   90.00
_cell.angle_beta   90.00
_cell.angle_gamma   90.00
#
_symmetry.space_group_name_H-M   'P 1'
#
loop_
_entity.id
_entity.type
_entity.pdbx_description
1 polymer ?
#
loop_
_entity_poly.entity_id
_entity_poly.type
_entity_poly.pdbx_seq_one_letter_code
_entity_poly.pdbx_strand_id
1 'polypeptide(L)'
;MVWKSNISTDEANELIKLLSENVRKSISKRAVIASQLFPVSMYICVACQQLYEQSFEFNAFKNMVERGGVDPGKIGPKCKTVGSILNGLAFQSMAMLYLHGRGQCIYDWGGAEYEPEEKKEETKFILDIFRHLNPNYRNDSLLLVDQSPDKNMRVIDNQLIENLRSEMIEANLNQVKKFKKTIALITNYGFLDKCECRMGIFEHGPYKLDTGELLLFKEFQFMLNQIKGSPIPNLILAYQLKNMKSLEFNDWGTLFADPSDFSDHVTALGMWTHELILPGQIEYPNRLGKNTPISWEILDEVGKYSQKALEKLYLKVIEWDFERRCLSGARLYTNWIAAFGLHGNTMNINLKTPEMTRSYIPIFQKYPDGAHPFMNRFKRPDKEQLEDPSYYLLTE
;
A
#
# COMPACT_ATOMS: atom_id res chain seq x y z
N MET A 1 -1.37 -15.94 24.91
CA MET A 1 -1.46 -17.08 23.98
C MET A 1 -0.91 -16.59 22.65
N VAL A 2 0.10 -17.26 22.08
CA VAL A 2 0.70 -16.86 20.79
C VAL A 2 -0.25 -17.32 19.68
N TRP A 3 -0.58 -16.43 18.73
CA TRP A 3 -1.43 -16.76 17.59
C TRP A 3 -0.80 -17.90 16.78
N LYS A 4 -1.63 -18.82 16.27
CA LYS A 4 -1.20 -19.92 15.41
C LYS A 4 -2.09 -19.93 14.18
N SER A 5 -1.44 -20.07 13.02
CA SER A 5 -2.17 -20.27 11.77
C SER A 5 -2.92 -21.61 11.81
N ASN A 6 -4.13 -21.63 11.27
CA ASN A 6 -5.00 -22.82 11.21
C ASN A 6 -5.80 -22.93 9.91
N ILE A 7 -5.38 -22.24 8.86
CA ILE A 7 -6.07 -22.24 7.57
C ILE A 7 -5.88 -23.60 6.85
N SER A 8 -6.97 -24.16 6.33
CA SER A 8 -6.93 -25.34 5.47
C SER A 8 -6.44 -25.02 4.06
N THR A 9 -6.04 -26.05 3.30
CA THR A 9 -5.70 -25.89 1.88
C THR A 9 -6.86 -25.30 1.07
N ASP A 10 -8.10 -25.72 1.35
CA ASP A 10 -9.29 -25.21 0.67
C ASP A 10 -9.51 -23.72 0.94
N GLU A 11 -9.46 -23.31 2.21
CA GLU A 11 -9.59 -21.89 2.58
C GLU A 11 -8.48 -21.04 1.97
N ALA A 12 -7.23 -21.55 1.93
CA ALA A 12 -6.12 -20.88 1.28
C ALA A 12 -6.35 -20.75 -0.25
N ASN A 13 -6.86 -21.81 -0.89
CA ASN A 13 -7.20 -21.82 -2.31
C ASN A 13 -8.33 -20.83 -2.67
N GLU A 14 -9.33 -20.67 -1.80
CA GLU A 14 -10.37 -19.66 -1.98
C GLU A 14 -9.80 -18.22 -1.92
N LEU A 15 -8.85 -17.96 -1.01
CA LEU A 15 -8.15 -16.67 -0.97
C LEU A 15 -7.28 -16.45 -2.22
N ILE A 16 -6.61 -17.48 -2.71
CA ILE A 16 -5.81 -17.42 -3.96
C ILE A 16 -6.69 -17.07 -5.16
N LYS A 17 -7.86 -17.70 -5.30
CA LYS A 17 -8.82 -17.39 -6.38
C LYS A 17 -9.28 -15.94 -6.27
N LEU A 18 -9.72 -15.54 -5.08
CA LEU A 18 -10.19 -14.18 -4.81
C LEU A 18 -9.14 -13.11 -5.16
N LEU A 19 -7.89 -13.32 -4.73
CA LEU A 19 -6.77 -12.40 -5.00
C LEU A 19 -6.37 -12.41 -6.48
N SER A 20 -6.42 -13.57 -7.15
CA SER A 20 -6.15 -13.67 -8.59
C SER A 20 -7.15 -12.83 -9.40
N GLU A 21 -8.44 -12.95 -9.09
CA GLU A 21 -9.48 -12.15 -9.74
C GLU A 21 -9.34 -10.66 -9.43
N ASN A 22 -9.05 -10.32 -8.18
CA ASN A 22 -8.90 -8.93 -7.75
C ASN A 22 -7.75 -8.21 -8.48
N VAL A 23 -6.59 -8.87 -8.54
CA VAL A 23 -5.40 -8.34 -9.23
C VAL A 23 -5.65 -8.24 -10.73
N ARG A 24 -6.27 -9.25 -11.34
CA ARG A 24 -6.66 -9.23 -12.76
C ARG A 24 -7.53 -8.01 -13.09
N LYS A 25 -8.61 -7.79 -12.34
CA LYS A 25 -9.50 -6.62 -12.50
C LYS A 25 -8.71 -5.33 -12.39
N SER A 26 -7.79 -5.24 -11.42
CA SER A 26 -6.98 -4.05 -11.18
C SER A 26 -5.97 -3.76 -12.30
N ILE A 27 -5.31 -4.80 -12.84
CA ILE A 27 -4.39 -4.68 -13.99
C ILE A 27 -5.15 -4.23 -15.25
N SER A 28 -6.34 -4.79 -15.50
CA SER A 28 -7.12 -4.49 -16.72
C SER A 28 -7.54 -3.02 -16.83
N LYS A 29 -7.64 -2.30 -15.71
CA LYS A 29 -8.01 -0.89 -15.64
C LYS A 29 -6.82 0.07 -15.70
N ARG A 30 -5.58 -0.41 -15.80
CA ARG A 30 -4.38 0.43 -15.84
C ARG A 30 -3.85 0.65 -17.25
N ALA A 31 -3.62 1.92 -17.60
CA ALA A 31 -2.78 2.29 -18.73
C ALA A 31 -1.30 2.20 -18.30
N VAL A 32 -0.60 1.20 -18.82
CA VAL A 32 0.87 1.01 -18.89
C VAL A 32 1.70 1.42 -17.64
N ILE A 33 2.32 0.42 -16.99
CA ILE A 33 3.38 0.63 -15.98
C ILE A 33 4.71 0.77 -16.72
N ALA A 34 4.97 1.91 -17.34
CA ALA A 34 6.27 2.19 -17.98
C ALA A 34 6.83 3.49 -17.44
N SER A 35 8.11 3.43 -17.05
CA SER A 35 8.88 4.58 -16.62
C SER A 35 10.15 4.70 -17.46
N GLN A 36 10.58 5.95 -17.66
CA GLN A 36 11.86 6.30 -18.28
C GLN A 36 13.00 6.40 -17.25
N LEU A 37 12.68 6.60 -15.96
CA LEU A 37 13.67 6.75 -14.91
C LEU A 37 13.99 5.42 -14.24
N PHE A 38 12.97 4.69 -13.78
CA PHE A 38 13.13 3.44 -13.04
C PHE A 38 12.64 2.23 -13.83
N PRO A 39 13.30 1.07 -13.73
CA PRO A 39 12.82 -0.16 -14.34
C PRO A 39 11.71 -0.78 -13.46
N VAL A 40 10.52 -0.14 -13.44
CA VAL A 40 9.44 -0.41 -12.48
C VAL A 40 9.01 -1.88 -12.47
N SER A 41 8.67 -2.43 -13.62
CA SER A 41 8.26 -3.84 -13.73
C SER A 41 9.36 -4.78 -13.22
N MET A 42 10.62 -4.50 -13.55
CA MET A 42 11.74 -5.34 -13.16
C MET A 42 11.99 -5.31 -11.66
N TYR A 43 12.05 -4.12 -11.03
CA TYR A 43 12.33 -4.08 -9.60
C TYR A 43 11.19 -4.70 -8.78
N ILE A 44 9.94 -4.65 -9.28
CA ILE A 44 8.81 -5.34 -8.64
C ILE A 44 9.04 -6.84 -8.70
N CYS A 45 9.38 -7.38 -9.88
CA CYS A 45 9.68 -8.80 -10.05
C CYS A 45 10.85 -9.27 -9.17
N VAL A 46 11.93 -8.47 -9.09
CA VAL A 46 13.08 -8.73 -8.21
C VAL A 46 12.65 -8.75 -6.73
N ALA A 47 11.84 -7.78 -6.29
CA ALA A 47 11.35 -7.74 -4.91
C ALA A 47 10.47 -8.96 -4.60
N CYS A 48 9.49 -9.26 -5.44
CA CYS A 48 8.59 -10.40 -5.25
C CYS A 48 9.35 -11.72 -5.19
N GLN A 49 10.34 -11.91 -6.08
CA GLN A 49 11.21 -13.09 -6.08
C GLN A 49 11.92 -13.23 -4.73
N GLN A 50 12.55 -12.15 -4.26
CA GLN A 50 13.25 -12.12 -2.98
C GLN A 50 12.32 -12.42 -1.80
N LEU A 51 11.12 -11.84 -1.78
CA LEU A 51 10.16 -11.98 -0.68
C LEU A 51 9.69 -13.42 -0.50
N TYR A 52 9.46 -14.13 -1.60
CA TYR A 52 9.00 -15.52 -1.60
C TYR A 52 10.16 -16.52 -1.57
N GLU A 53 11.08 -16.50 -2.53
CA GLU A 53 12.11 -17.54 -2.69
C GLU A 53 13.02 -17.64 -1.47
N GLN A 54 13.42 -16.50 -0.90
CA GLN A 54 14.28 -16.45 0.30
C GLN A 54 13.50 -16.53 1.61
N SER A 55 12.19 -16.83 1.56
CA SER A 55 11.29 -16.84 2.73
C SER A 55 11.31 -15.54 3.53
N PHE A 56 11.71 -14.41 2.93
CA PHE A 56 11.96 -13.18 3.68
C PHE A 56 10.66 -12.66 4.33
N GLU A 57 9.58 -12.64 3.56
CA GLU A 57 8.27 -12.19 4.04
C GLU A 57 7.72 -13.13 5.12
N PHE A 58 7.72 -14.44 4.85
CA PHE A 58 7.33 -15.46 5.83
C PHE A 58 8.10 -15.30 7.14
N ASN A 59 9.42 -15.20 7.09
CA ASN A 59 10.25 -15.05 8.28
C ASN A 59 9.98 -13.74 9.03
N ALA A 60 9.71 -12.64 8.33
CA ALA A 60 9.34 -11.37 8.96
C ALA A 60 8.03 -11.50 9.76
N PHE A 61 7.00 -12.08 9.15
CA PHE A 61 5.70 -12.29 9.81
C PHE A 61 5.74 -13.35 10.90
N LYS A 62 6.45 -14.47 10.68
CA LYS A 62 6.67 -15.50 11.70
C LYS A 62 7.35 -14.93 12.93
N ASN A 63 8.42 -14.13 12.76
CA ASN A 63 9.06 -13.45 13.88
C ASN A 63 8.12 -12.49 14.59
N MET A 64 7.34 -11.68 13.86
CA MET A 64 6.36 -10.76 14.43
C MET A 64 5.34 -11.49 15.33
N VAL A 65 4.84 -12.64 14.88
CA VAL A 65 3.89 -13.48 15.65
C VAL A 65 4.58 -14.18 16.81
N GLU A 66 5.60 -14.98 16.54
CA GLU A 66 6.17 -15.91 17.52
C GLU A 66 7.02 -15.21 18.57
N ARG A 67 7.86 -14.25 18.15
CA ARG A 67 8.75 -13.51 19.05
C ARG A 67 8.10 -12.23 19.55
N GLY A 68 7.32 -11.56 18.70
CA GLY A 68 6.64 -10.32 19.05
C GLY A 68 5.32 -10.53 19.79
N GLY A 69 4.79 -11.75 19.79
CA GLY A 69 3.50 -12.06 20.42
C GLY A 69 2.32 -11.35 19.75
N VAL A 70 2.46 -10.95 18.49
CA VAL A 70 1.43 -10.18 17.77
C VAL A 70 0.35 -11.13 17.27
N ASP A 71 -0.90 -10.80 17.59
CA ASP A 71 -2.08 -11.36 16.93
C ASP A 71 -2.41 -10.52 15.68
N PRO A 72 -2.35 -11.10 14.46
CA PRO A 72 -2.72 -10.41 13.22
C PRO A 72 -4.07 -9.70 13.27
N GLY A 73 -5.07 -10.28 13.95
CA GLY A 73 -6.40 -9.70 14.09
C GLY A 73 -6.42 -8.40 14.91
N LYS A 74 -5.34 -8.09 15.63
CA LYS A 74 -5.18 -6.84 16.39
C LYS A 74 -4.43 -5.74 15.63
N ILE A 75 -3.88 -6.03 14.45
CA ILE A 75 -3.17 -5.03 13.63
C ILE A 75 -4.16 -4.03 13.04
N GLY A 76 -5.22 -4.52 12.37
CA GLY A 76 -6.22 -3.67 11.73
C GLY A 76 -6.85 -2.61 12.65
N PRO A 77 -7.32 -2.95 13.87
CA PRO A 77 -7.90 -1.98 14.80
C PRO A 77 -6.92 -0.88 15.20
N LYS A 78 -5.64 -1.22 15.40
CA LYS A 78 -4.57 -0.25 15.71
C LYS A 78 -4.32 0.76 14.58
N CYS A 79 -4.82 0.48 13.37
CA CYS A 79 -4.68 1.35 12.22
C CYS A 79 -5.93 2.22 11.97
N LYS A 80 -7.00 2.11 12.76
CA LYS A 80 -8.25 2.88 12.61
C LYS A 80 -8.13 4.35 13.02
N THR A 81 -7.22 5.07 12.36
CA THR A 81 -6.96 6.49 12.50
C THR A 81 -6.43 7.03 11.16
N VAL A 82 -6.43 8.35 10.99
CA VAL A 82 -5.69 8.99 9.89
C VAL A 82 -4.20 9.04 10.24
N GLY A 83 -3.33 8.94 9.24
CA GLY A 83 -1.88 9.01 9.44
C GLY A 83 -1.25 7.72 9.95
N SER A 84 -1.98 6.59 9.95
CA SER A 84 -1.45 5.31 10.43
C SER A 84 -0.33 4.77 9.54
N ILE A 85 0.72 4.23 10.13
CA ILE A 85 1.89 3.64 9.43
C ILE A 85 1.47 2.54 8.44
N LEU A 86 0.51 1.69 8.82
CA LEU A 86 -0.07 0.70 7.94
C LEU A 86 -1.50 1.11 7.57
N ASN A 87 -1.87 0.82 6.33
CA ASN A 87 -3.15 1.20 5.75
C ASN A 87 -3.65 0.10 4.80
N GLY A 88 -4.81 0.30 4.17
CA GLY A 88 -5.41 -0.69 3.29
C GLY A 88 -4.52 -1.10 2.11
N LEU A 89 -3.72 -0.17 1.57
CA LEU A 89 -2.74 -0.50 0.52
C LEU A 89 -1.65 -1.42 1.06
N ALA A 90 -1.19 -1.22 2.30
CA ALA A 90 -0.21 -2.11 2.92
C ALA A 90 -0.74 -3.54 3.09
N PHE A 91 -1.97 -3.66 3.60
CA PHE A 91 -2.61 -4.95 3.83
C PHE A 91 -2.85 -5.71 2.54
N GLN A 92 -3.29 -5.03 1.48
CA GLN A 92 -3.43 -5.66 0.17
C GLN A 92 -2.07 -6.01 -0.45
N SER A 93 -1.10 -5.11 -0.34
CA SER A 93 0.21 -5.30 -0.98
C SER A 93 0.97 -6.50 -0.43
N MET A 94 0.87 -6.80 0.87
CA MET A 94 1.63 -7.91 1.45
C MET A 94 1.27 -9.26 0.78
N ALA A 95 -0.02 -9.62 0.74
CA ALA A 95 -0.46 -10.85 0.09
C ALA A 95 -0.16 -10.85 -1.41
N MET A 96 -0.35 -9.71 -2.08
CA MET A 96 -0.09 -9.57 -3.50
C MET A 96 1.39 -9.77 -3.84
N LEU A 97 2.32 -9.18 -3.09
CA LEU A 97 3.76 -9.29 -3.35
C LEU A 97 4.24 -10.73 -3.16
N TYR A 98 3.81 -11.36 -2.06
CA TYR A 98 4.12 -12.77 -1.79
C TYR A 98 3.63 -13.68 -2.92
N LEU A 99 2.35 -13.55 -3.32
CA LEU A 99 1.77 -14.39 -4.36
C LEU A 99 2.35 -14.14 -5.75
N HIS A 100 2.77 -12.91 -6.08
CA HIS A 100 3.54 -12.67 -7.31
C HIS A 100 4.88 -13.42 -7.27
N GLY A 101 5.60 -13.37 -6.15
CA GLY A 101 6.86 -14.11 -5.98
C GLY A 101 6.66 -15.61 -6.13
N ARG A 102 5.63 -16.15 -5.48
CA ARG A 102 5.19 -17.55 -5.62
C ARG A 102 4.93 -17.91 -7.07
N GLY A 103 4.12 -17.10 -7.77
CA GLY A 103 3.75 -17.33 -9.16
C GLY A 103 4.95 -17.32 -10.11
N GLN A 104 5.94 -16.47 -9.88
CA GLN A 104 7.21 -16.47 -10.63
C GLN A 104 7.97 -17.78 -10.43
N CYS A 105 8.15 -18.21 -9.18
CA CYS A 105 8.88 -19.43 -8.86
C CYS A 105 8.19 -20.68 -9.42
N ILE A 106 6.87 -20.82 -9.23
CA ILE A 106 6.10 -21.94 -9.76
C ILE A 106 6.19 -22.01 -11.28
N TYR A 107 6.14 -20.86 -11.95
CA TYR A 107 6.33 -20.81 -13.41
C TYR A 107 7.72 -21.34 -13.81
N ASP A 108 8.77 -20.92 -13.11
CA ASP A 108 10.15 -21.34 -13.39
C ASP A 108 10.41 -22.82 -13.03
N TRP A 109 9.71 -23.36 -12.03
CA TRP A 109 9.73 -24.79 -11.68
C TRP A 109 8.92 -25.67 -12.65
N GLY A 110 8.11 -25.06 -13.52
CA GLY A 110 7.34 -25.75 -14.54
C GLY A 110 5.94 -26.21 -14.12
N GLY A 111 5.46 -25.85 -12.93
CA GLY A 111 4.15 -26.28 -12.43
C GLY A 111 4.02 -26.24 -10.91
N ALA A 112 2.78 -26.18 -10.42
CA ALA A 112 2.46 -26.10 -8.98
C ALA A 112 2.72 -27.43 -8.25
N GLU A 113 2.78 -28.54 -8.99
CA GLU A 113 3.20 -29.86 -8.51
C GLU A 113 4.67 -29.91 -8.08
N TYR A 114 5.49 -28.94 -8.54
CA TYR A 114 6.90 -28.81 -8.18
C TYR A 114 7.15 -27.80 -7.05
N GLU A 115 6.09 -27.18 -6.50
CA GLU A 115 6.23 -26.30 -5.34
C GLU A 115 6.65 -27.12 -4.10
N PRO A 116 7.75 -26.76 -3.42
CA PRO A 116 8.17 -27.44 -2.21
C PRO A 116 7.12 -27.38 -1.09
N GLU A 117 6.95 -28.47 -0.35
CA GLU A 117 5.93 -28.55 0.71
C GLU A 117 6.10 -27.47 1.79
N GLU A 118 7.34 -27.14 2.16
CA GLU A 118 7.63 -26.03 3.07
C GLU A 118 7.03 -24.70 2.55
N LYS A 119 7.12 -24.43 1.24
CA LYS A 119 6.59 -23.22 0.63
C LYS A 119 5.06 -23.18 0.59
N LYS A 120 4.42 -24.34 0.48
CA LYS A 120 2.95 -24.42 0.61
C LYS A 120 2.50 -24.03 2.01
N GLU A 121 3.21 -24.49 3.05
CA GLU A 121 2.94 -24.13 4.44
C GLU A 121 3.23 -22.64 4.74
N GLU A 122 4.31 -22.09 4.19
CA GLU A 122 4.57 -20.65 4.24
C GLU A 122 3.44 -19.84 3.59
N THR A 123 2.93 -20.32 2.45
CA THR A 123 1.82 -19.68 1.72
C THR A 123 0.54 -19.68 2.55
N LYS A 124 0.17 -20.82 3.15
CA LYS A 124 -0.96 -20.91 4.08
C LYS A 124 -0.82 -19.92 5.22
N PHE A 125 0.35 -19.87 5.85
CA PHE A 125 0.63 -18.93 6.94
C PHE A 125 0.43 -17.45 6.54
N ILE A 126 0.95 -17.05 5.39
CA ILE A 126 0.80 -15.68 4.86
C ILE A 126 -0.66 -15.34 4.55
N LEU A 127 -1.39 -16.26 3.92
CA LEU A 127 -2.80 -16.08 3.60
C LEU A 127 -3.69 -16.02 4.84
N ASP A 128 -3.35 -16.79 5.87
CA ASP A 128 -4.03 -16.74 7.16
C ASP A 128 -3.84 -15.37 7.83
N ILE A 129 -2.63 -14.81 7.83
CA ILE A 129 -2.42 -13.42 8.29
C ILE A 129 -3.29 -12.44 7.50
N PHE A 130 -3.27 -12.54 6.17
CA PHE A 130 -3.99 -11.62 5.28
C PHE A 130 -5.49 -11.57 5.59
N ARG A 131 -6.17 -12.72 5.78
CA ARG A 131 -7.61 -12.76 6.06
C ARG A 131 -8.01 -12.06 7.37
N HIS A 132 -7.06 -11.79 8.28
CA HIS A 132 -7.32 -11.06 9.52
C HIS A 132 -7.07 -9.54 9.40
N LEU A 133 -6.46 -9.04 8.33
CA LEU A 133 -6.07 -7.63 8.24
C LEU A 133 -7.25 -6.72 7.89
N ASN A 134 -7.62 -6.67 6.60
CA ASN A 134 -8.67 -5.77 6.11
C ASN A 134 -10.01 -5.92 6.86
N PRO A 135 -10.51 -7.13 7.19
CA PRO A 135 -11.76 -7.28 7.93
C PRO A 135 -11.75 -6.66 9.33
N ASN A 136 -10.59 -6.56 9.98
CA ASN A 136 -10.46 -5.90 11.28
C ASN A 136 -10.06 -4.41 11.17
N TYR A 137 -9.66 -3.96 9.98
CA TYR A 137 -9.30 -2.56 9.69
C TYR A 137 -10.46 -1.75 9.12
N ARG A 138 -11.29 -2.35 8.27
CA ARG A 138 -12.42 -1.68 7.63
C ARG A 138 -13.64 -1.71 8.54
N ASN A 139 -14.51 -0.71 8.37
CA ASN A 139 -15.76 -0.64 9.15
C ASN A 139 -16.86 -1.57 8.63
N ASP A 140 -16.76 -2.05 7.39
CA ASP A 140 -17.68 -3.03 6.81
C ASP A 140 -17.20 -4.48 6.94
N SER A 141 -16.04 -4.70 7.59
CA SER A 141 -15.42 -6.01 7.79
C SER A 141 -15.21 -6.84 6.52
N LEU A 142 -15.22 -6.21 5.35
CA LEU A 142 -14.93 -6.86 4.08
C LEU A 142 -13.43 -7.06 3.92
N LEU A 143 -13.06 -8.10 3.16
CA LEU A 143 -11.66 -8.37 2.85
C LEU A 143 -11.15 -7.46 1.74
N LEU A 144 -12.01 -7.15 0.76
CA LEU A 144 -11.70 -6.35 -0.42
C LEU A 144 -12.69 -5.20 -0.60
N VAL A 145 -12.20 -4.08 -1.15
CA VAL A 145 -13.00 -2.95 -1.62
C VAL A 145 -13.98 -3.38 -2.71
N ASP A 146 -13.56 -4.29 -3.60
CA ASP A 146 -14.43 -4.78 -4.69
C ASP A 146 -15.68 -5.51 -4.18
N GLN A 147 -15.69 -5.97 -2.92
CA GLN A 147 -16.87 -6.57 -2.29
C GLN A 147 -17.86 -5.52 -1.77
N SER A 148 -17.43 -4.27 -1.63
CA SER A 148 -18.25 -3.17 -1.13
C SER A 148 -19.22 -2.67 -2.21
N PRO A 149 -20.53 -2.50 -1.91
CA PRO A 149 -21.51 -2.06 -2.90
C PRO A 149 -21.21 -0.70 -3.54
N ASP A 150 -20.65 0.23 -2.77
CA ASP A 150 -20.26 1.58 -3.22
C ASP A 150 -18.73 1.76 -3.30
N LYS A 151 -17.99 0.63 -3.37
CA LYS A 151 -16.53 0.59 -3.58
C LYS A 151 -15.75 1.52 -2.64
N ASN A 152 -16.16 1.58 -1.37
CA ASN A 152 -15.56 2.48 -0.39
C ASN A 152 -14.38 1.86 0.38
N MET A 153 -13.60 2.70 1.03
CA MET A 153 -12.56 2.38 2.01
C MET A 153 -12.80 3.18 3.31
N ARG A 154 -13.86 2.85 4.04
CA ARG A 154 -14.18 3.48 5.35
C ARG A 154 -13.49 2.75 6.50
N VAL A 155 -12.66 3.48 7.26
CA VAL A 155 -11.77 2.88 8.27
C VAL A 155 -11.79 3.59 9.62
N ILE A 156 -12.12 4.88 9.65
CA ILE A 156 -12.25 5.67 10.89
C ILE A 156 -13.72 5.75 11.35
N ASP A 157 -13.94 5.97 12.64
CA ASP A 157 -15.28 6.10 13.21
C ASP A 157 -15.87 7.51 13.03
N ASN A 158 -17.18 7.62 13.31
CA ASN A 158 -17.90 8.89 13.19
C ASN A 158 -17.37 9.95 14.16
N GLN A 159 -16.90 9.58 15.35
CA GLN A 159 -16.39 10.56 16.32
C GLN A 159 -15.13 11.25 15.78
N LEU A 160 -14.20 10.49 15.20
CA LEU A 160 -13.00 11.05 14.58
C LEU A 160 -13.34 11.88 13.35
N ILE A 161 -14.32 11.45 12.54
CA ILE A 161 -14.83 12.23 11.40
C ILE A 161 -15.35 13.59 11.88
N GLU A 162 -16.21 13.62 12.88
CA GLU A 162 -16.79 14.88 13.39
C GLU A 162 -15.73 15.80 13.98
N ASN A 163 -14.78 15.25 14.74
CA ASN A 163 -13.68 16.02 15.31
C ASN A 163 -12.85 16.70 14.21
N LEU A 164 -12.42 15.93 13.19
CA LEU A 164 -11.63 16.47 12.07
C LEU A 164 -12.46 17.45 11.25
N ARG A 165 -13.75 17.16 11.01
CA ARG A 165 -14.64 18.06 10.26
C ARG A 165 -14.81 19.42 10.94
N SER A 166 -14.85 19.46 12.28
CA SER A 166 -14.97 20.70 13.04
C SER A 166 -13.77 21.65 12.86
N GLU A 167 -12.62 21.12 12.43
CA GLU A 167 -11.38 21.87 12.18
C GLU A 167 -11.17 22.21 10.70
N MET A 168 -12.07 21.77 9.82
CA MET A 168 -12.01 22.08 8.39
C MET A 168 -12.41 23.54 8.13
N ILE A 169 -11.82 24.10 7.08
CA ILE A 169 -12.01 25.50 6.70
C ILE A 169 -12.78 25.52 5.37
N GLU A 170 -13.82 26.34 5.28
CA GLU A 170 -14.49 26.62 4.01
C GLU A 170 -13.48 27.12 2.97
N ALA A 171 -13.52 26.53 1.79
CA ALA A 171 -12.54 26.79 0.76
C ALA A 171 -13.17 27.52 -0.43
N ASN A 172 -12.62 28.68 -0.78
CA ASN A 172 -12.93 29.32 -2.05
C ASN A 172 -12.06 28.74 -3.19
N LEU A 173 -12.43 29.02 -4.43
CA LEU A 173 -11.77 28.47 -5.61
C LEU A 173 -10.27 28.79 -5.69
N ASN A 174 -9.83 29.95 -5.18
CA ASN A 174 -8.41 30.32 -5.15
C ASN A 174 -7.63 29.47 -4.13
N GLN A 175 -8.21 29.22 -2.96
CA GLN A 175 -7.63 28.32 -1.96
C GLN A 175 -7.55 26.89 -2.51
N VAL A 176 -8.60 26.40 -3.17
CA VAL A 176 -8.58 25.07 -3.80
C VAL A 176 -7.49 24.95 -4.86
N LYS A 177 -7.33 25.97 -5.72
CA LYS A 177 -6.24 25.99 -6.73
C LYS A 177 -4.85 25.98 -6.09
N LYS A 178 -4.64 26.81 -5.06
CA LYS A 178 -3.37 26.85 -4.31
C LYS A 178 -3.07 25.50 -3.65
N PHE A 179 -4.07 24.93 -2.99
CA PHE A 179 -4.01 23.63 -2.36
C PHE A 179 -3.62 22.53 -3.35
N LYS A 180 -4.37 22.40 -4.45
CA LYS A 180 -4.11 21.42 -5.53
C LYS A 180 -2.69 21.52 -6.09
N LYS A 181 -2.17 22.75 -6.29
CA LYS A 181 -0.79 22.97 -6.75
C LYS A 181 0.24 22.43 -5.74
N THR A 182 0.06 22.71 -4.46
CA THR A 182 0.96 22.19 -3.42
C THR A 182 0.90 20.68 -3.34
N ILE A 183 -0.30 20.09 -3.42
CA ILE A 183 -0.47 18.62 -3.37
C ILE A 183 0.19 17.95 -4.57
N ALA A 184 0.13 18.56 -5.76
CA ALA A 184 0.83 18.05 -6.94
C ALA A 184 2.36 18.01 -6.73
N LEU A 185 2.95 19.04 -6.12
CA LEU A 185 4.39 19.06 -5.81
C LEU A 185 4.77 17.97 -4.80
N ILE A 186 4.00 17.82 -3.73
CA ILE A 186 4.22 16.79 -2.71
C ILE A 186 4.09 15.40 -3.33
N THR A 187 3.07 15.21 -4.18
CA THR A 187 2.84 13.95 -4.90
C THR A 187 4.02 13.60 -5.81
N ASN A 188 4.47 14.53 -6.66
CA ASN A 188 5.60 14.30 -7.56
C ASN A 188 6.89 13.96 -6.80
N TYR A 189 7.17 14.69 -5.73
CA TYR A 189 8.29 14.38 -4.85
C TYR A 189 8.14 12.98 -4.25
N GLY A 190 6.98 12.64 -3.68
CA GLY A 190 6.70 11.35 -3.08
C GLY A 190 6.86 10.18 -4.06
N PHE A 191 6.38 10.33 -5.30
CA PHE A 191 6.59 9.35 -6.36
C PHE A 191 8.08 9.14 -6.63
N LEU A 192 8.85 10.21 -6.89
CA LEU A 192 10.26 10.06 -7.22
C LEU A 192 11.08 9.47 -6.06
N ASP A 193 10.80 9.90 -4.82
CA ASP A 193 11.42 9.38 -3.58
C ASP A 193 11.15 7.88 -3.40
N LYS A 194 10.05 7.40 -3.95
CA LYS A 194 9.61 6.01 -3.89
C LYS A 194 9.81 5.29 -5.22
N CYS A 195 10.80 5.70 -6.01
CA CYS A 195 11.16 5.06 -7.28
C CYS A 195 9.96 4.92 -8.23
N GLU A 196 9.08 5.92 -8.24
CA GLU A 196 7.82 6.01 -8.97
C GLU A 196 6.72 5.04 -8.52
N CYS A 197 6.81 4.56 -7.27
CA CYS A 197 5.73 3.87 -6.59
C CYS A 197 4.85 4.84 -5.78
N ARG A 198 3.57 4.50 -5.62
CA ARG A 198 2.60 5.21 -4.76
C ARG A 198 2.77 4.94 -3.26
N MET A 199 3.80 4.18 -2.87
CA MET A 199 4.05 3.86 -1.47
C MET A 199 4.16 5.13 -0.61
N GLY A 200 3.40 5.21 0.46
CA GLY A 200 3.33 6.41 1.31
C GLY A 200 2.29 7.45 0.88
N ILE A 201 1.55 7.22 -0.21
CA ILE A 201 0.36 8.00 -0.56
C ILE A 201 -0.87 7.09 -0.42
N PHE A 202 -1.76 7.44 0.49
CA PHE A 202 -2.98 6.67 0.74
C PHE A 202 -4.20 7.57 0.71
N GLU A 203 -5.31 7.05 0.19
CA GLU A 203 -6.58 7.76 0.11
C GLU A 203 -7.67 6.83 0.62
N HIS A 204 -8.63 7.37 1.37
CA HIS A 204 -9.71 6.58 1.94
C HIS A 204 -11.00 7.40 2.12
N GLY A 205 -12.13 6.69 2.20
CA GLY A 205 -13.48 7.25 2.09
C GLY A 205 -14.28 6.56 0.97
N PRO A 206 -15.26 7.23 0.34
CA PRO A 206 -15.93 8.43 0.86
C PRO A 206 -16.65 8.11 2.18
N TYR A 207 -16.60 9.05 3.12
CA TYR A 207 -17.51 9.08 4.26
C TYR A 207 -18.71 9.93 3.88
N LYS A 208 -19.91 9.37 4.05
CA LYS A 208 -21.16 10.09 3.77
C LYS A 208 -21.48 10.94 4.99
N LEU A 209 -21.64 12.25 4.79
CA LEU A 209 -22.03 13.19 5.83
C LEU A 209 -23.55 13.34 5.88
N ASP A 210 -24.08 13.77 7.02
CA ASP A 210 -25.52 14.02 7.20
C ASP A 210 -26.06 15.12 6.27
N THR A 211 -25.17 16.00 5.78
CA THR A 211 -25.47 17.03 4.78
C THR A 211 -25.69 16.48 3.38
N GLY A 212 -25.39 15.19 3.14
CA GLY A 212 -25.33 14.57 1.81
C GLY A 212 -24.01 14.82 1.06
N GLU A 213 -23.10 15.60 1.62
CA GLU A 213 -21.75 15.77 1.09
C GLU A 213 -20.85 14.55 1.40
N LEU A 214 -19.79 14.39 0.62
CA LEU A 214 -18.81 13.32 0.78
C LEU A 214 -17.52 13.86 1.38
N LEU A 215 -16.94 13.13 2.33
CA LEU A 215 -15.63 13.42 2.88
C LEU A 215 -14.60 12.40 2.39
N LEU A 216 -13.50 12.91 1.84
CA LEU A 216 -12.38 12.14 1.32
C LEU A 216 -11.11 12.53 2.09
N PHE A 217 -10.31 11.55 2.49
CA PHE A 217 -8.98 11.81 3.04
C PHE A 217 -7.89 11.39 2.06
N LYS A 218 -6.81 12.17 2.04
CA LYS A 218 -5.56 11.89 1.33
C LYS A 218 -4.40 12.09 2.30
N GLU A 219 -3.59 11.06 2.44
CA GLU A 219 -2.49 11.01 3.40
C GLU A 219 -1.15 10.85 2.69
N PHE A 220 -0.17 11.59 3.17
CA PHE A 220 1.24 11.46 2.82
C PHE A 220 2.00 10.99 4.07
N GLN A 221 2.33 9.71 4.09
CA GLN A 221 2.97 9.03 5.21
C GLN A 221 4.49 9.01 5.08
N PHE A 222 5.18 8.86 6.22
CA PHE A 222 6.63 8.66 6.29
C PHE A 222 7.49 9.71 5.58
N MET A 223 7.31 10.99 5.94
CA MET A 223 8.33 11.99 5.63
C MET A 223 9.61 11.81 6.49
N LEU A 224 9.78 10.70 7.21
CA LEU A 224 10.69 10.61 8.37
C LEU A 224 11.93 9.75 8.23
N ASN A 225 11.97 8.81 7.30
CA ASN A 225 13.18 8.00 7.11
C ASN A 225 14.04 8.47 5.92
N GLN A 226 13.64 9.52 5.20
CA GLN A 226 14.36 9.97 3.99
C GLN A 226 14.64 11.47 3.92
N ILE A 227 14.17 12.26 4.88
CA ILE A 227 14.19 13.72 4.82
C ILE A 227 14.70 14.32 6.13
N LYS A 228 15.97 14.74 6.14
CA LYS A 228 16.37 15.81 7.06
C LYS A 228 15.74 17.11 6.57
N GLY A 229 14.89 17.74 7.39
CA GLY A 229 14.46 19.13 7.21
C GLY A 229 13.08 19.38 6.61
N SER A 230 12.17 18.40 6.55
CA SER A 230 10.74 18.69 6.30
C SER A 230 10.15 19.47 7.48
N PRO A 231 9.23 20.43 7.25
CA PRO A 231 8.53 21.14 8.33
C PRO A 231 7.70 20.22 9.23
N ILE A 232 7.14 19.14 8.67
CA ILE A 232 6.27 18.19 9.38
C ILE A 232 6.59 16.73 9.05
N PRO A 233 6.29 15.80 9.97
CA PRO A 233 6.58 14.36 9.85
C PRO A 233 5.70 13.58 8.85
N ASN A 234 4.49 14.06 8.61
CA ASN A 234 3.49 13.50 7.70
C ASN A 234 2.44 14.58 7.42
N LEU A 235 1.56 14.34 6.45
CA LEU A 235 0.50 15.27 6.07
C LEU A 235 -0.80 14.51 5.80
N ILE A 236 -1.88 14.91 6.48
CA ILE A 236 -3.24 14.41 6.29
C ILE A 236 -4.06 15.56 5.71
N LEU A 237 -4.75 15.27 4.63
CA LEU A 237 -5.59 16.21 3.92
C LEU A 237 -7.00 15.67 3.86
N ALA A 238 -7.99 16.55 3.98
CA ALA A 238 -9.38 16.22 3.75
C ALA A 238 -10.01 17.14 2.71
N TYR A 239 -10.90 16.57 1.90
CA TYR A 239 -11.76 17.27 0.97
C TYR A 239 -13.20 16.96 1.33
N GLN A 240 -13.98 18.01 1.62
CA GLN A 240 -15.44 17.91 1.65
C GLN A 240 -15.97 18.25 0.26
N LEU A 241 -16.78 17.37 -0.31
CA LEU A 241 -17.18 17.38 -1.71
C LEU A 241 -18.70 17.35 -1.84
N LYS A 242 -19.25 18.23 -2.68
CA LYS A 242 -20.69 18.23 -3.05
C LYS A 242 -20.89 17.83 -4.51
N ASN A 243 -22.09 17.38 -4.87
CA ASN A 243 -22.49 17.14 -6.26
C ASN A 243 -21.57 16.18 -7.04
N MET A 244 -20.96 15.21 -6.35
CA MET A 244 -20.20 14.14 -7.00
C MET A 244 -21.16 13.08 -7.54
N LYS A 245 -20.94 12.58 -8.76
CA LYS A 245 -21.70 11.46 -9.32
C LYS A 245 -21.22 10.13 -8.76
N SER A 246 -19.91 9.96 -8.65
CA SER A 246 -19.30 8.81 -8.00
C SER A 246 -17.96 9.16 -7.37
N LEU A 247 -17.63 8.44 -6.30
CA LEU A 247 -16.33 8.48 -5.65
C LEU A 247 -16.01 7.07 -5.15
N GLU A 248 -15.22 6.34 -5.91
CA GLU A 248 -14.96 4.91 -5.73
C GLU A 248 -13.48 4.64 -5.55
N PHE A 249 -13.19 3.52 -4.89
CA PHE A 249 -11.84 3.01 -4.69
C PHE A 249 -11.69 1.62 -5.29
N ASN A 250 -10.44 1.22 -5.54
CA ASN A 250 -10.08 -0.18 -5.67
C ASN A 250 -9.18 -0.62 -4.52
N ASP A 251 -8.86 -1.92 -4.49
CA ASP A 251 -7.99 -2.54 -3.48
C ASP A 251 -6.54 -2.05 -3.49
N TRP A 252 -6.13 -1.31 -4.53
CA TRP A 252 -4.83 -0.65 -4.62
C TRP A 252 -4.87 0.79 -4.09
N GLY A 253 -5.96 1.19 -3.42
CA GLY A 253 -6.15 2.55 -2.90
C GLY A 253 -6.21 3.61 -4.01
N THR A 254 -6.59 3.22 -5.23
CA THR A 254 -6.76 4.15 -6.36
C THR A 254 -8.16 4.75 -6.30
N LEU A 255 -8.22 6.08 -6.22
CA LEU A 255 -9.45 6.85 -6.33
C LEU A 255 -9.93 6.97 -7.79
N PHE A 256 -11.20 6.69 -8.03
CA PHE A 256 -11.92 6.97 -9.26
C PHE A 256 -13.07 7.94 -8.92
N ALA A 257 -13.06 9.11 -9.53
CA ALA A 257 -14.04 10.17 -9.27
C ALA A 257 -14.76 10.57 -10.56
N ASP A 258 -16.06 10.87 -10.46
CA ASP A 258 -16.83 11.53 -11.51
C ASP A 258 -17.52 12.78 -10.95
N PRO A 259 -17.10 14.00 -11.35
CA PRO A 259 -16.05 14.28 -12.32
C PRO A 259 -14.64 13.94 -11.81
N SER A 260 -13.73 13.64 -12.75
CA SER A 260 -12.33 13.31 -12.41
C SER A 260 -11.57 14.49 -11.82
N ASP A 261 -11.87 15.72 -12.27
CA ASP A 261 -11.44 16.95 -11.60
C ASP A 261 -12.59 17.48 -10.75
N PHE A 262 -12.51 17.24 -9.45
CA PHE A 262 -13.53 17.65 -8.48
C PHE A 262 -13.23 19.01 -7.82
N SER A 263 -12.33 19.83 -8.39
CA SER A 263 -11.94 21.12 -7.79
C SER A 263 -13.14 22.05 -7.53
N ASP A 264 -14.08 22.13 -8.47
CA ASP A 264 -15.29 22.96 -8.35
C ASP A 264 -16.34 22.39 -7.38
N HIS A 265 -16.10 21.17 -6.91
CA HIS A 265 -16.97 20.44 -5.99
C HIS A 265 -16.49 20.52 -4.53
N VAL A 266 -15.31 21.09 -4.27
CA VAL A 266 -14.75 21.25 -2.93
C VAL A 266 -15.49 22.37 -2.19
N THR A 267 -16.03 22.05 -1.01
CA THR A 267 -16.70 23.01 -0.10
C THR A 267 -15.83 23.38 1.08
N ALA A 268 -15.05 22.44 1.61
CA ALA A 268 -14.13 22.66 2.71
C ALA A 268 -12.86 21.81 2.57
N LEU A 269 -11.78 22.31 3.16
CA LEU A 269 -10.47 21.67 3.20
C LEU A 269 -10.01 21.47 4.64
N GLY A 270 -9.38 20.33 4.89
CA GLY A 270 -8.78 19.99 6.16
C GLY A 270 -7.31 19.65 6.00
N MET A 271 -6.48 20.03 6.98
CA MET A 271 -5.03 19.85 6.92
C MET A 271 -4.46 19.57 8.31
N TRP A 272 -3.78 18.43 8.48
CA TRP A 272 -3.20 18.03 9.75
C TRP A 272 -1.83 17.39 9.58
N THR A 273 -1.07 17.40 10.66
CA THR A 273 -0.02 16.41 10.92
C THR A 273 -0.50 15.47 12.02
N HIS A 274 -0.09 14.21 11.94
CA HIS A 274 -0.37 13.19 12.93
C HIS A 274 0.87 12.90 13.77
N GLU A 275 0.66 12.66 15.06
CA GLU A 275 1.70 12.20 15.98
C GLU A 275 2.32 10.89 15.49
N LEU A 276 3.64 10.80 15.54
CA LEU A 276 4.34 9.57 15.19
C LEU A 276 4.39 8.64 16.38
N ILE A 277 3.52 7.64 16.36
CA ILE A 277 3.53 6.56 17.33
C ILE A 277 4.07 5.31 16.65
N LEU A 278 5.09 4.69 17.24
CA LEU A 278 5.56 3.40 16.74
C LEU A 278 4.45 2.35 16.92
N PRO A 279 4.27 1.41 15.98
CA PRO A 279 3.16 0.46 16.04
C PRO A 279 3.07 -0.36 17.34
N GLY A 280 4.22 -0.71 17.95
CA GLY A 280 4.28 -1.36 19.26
C GLY A 280 3.81 -0.50 20.45
N GLN A 281 3.70 0.83 20.28
CA GLN A 281 3.21 1.77 21.30
C GLN A 281 1.73 2.12 21.12
N ILE A 282 1.09 1.64 20.05
CA ILE A 282 -0.33 1.87 19.77
C ILE A 282 -1.18 0.93 20.65
N GLU A 283 -2.14 1.51 21.34
CA GLU A 283 -3.12 0.82 22.17
C GLU A 283 -4.53 1.14 21.66
N TYR A 284 -5.16 0.22 20.94
CA TYR A 284 -6.54 0.43 20.48
C TYR A 284 -7.54 0.16 21.62
N PRO A 285 -8.56 1.02 21.85
CA PRO A 285 -8.85 2.29 21.17
C PRO A 285 -8.20 3.53 21.82
N ASN A 286 -7.47 3.36 22.92
CA ASN A 286 -7.10 4.45 23.84
C ASN A 286 -5.96 5.38 23.36
N ARG A 287 -5.07 4.89 22.48
CA ARG A 287 -3.88 5.60 22.01
C ARG A 287 -3.59 5.27 20.56
N LEU A 288 -4.20 6.05 19.66
CA LEU A 288 -4.00 5.97 18.21
C LEU A 288 -3.22 7.15 17.62
N GLY A 289 -2.75 8.07 18.46
CA GLY A 289 -2.04 9.29 18.04
C GLY A 289 -2.95 10.50 17.90
N LYS A 290 -2.36 11.68 18.04
CA LYS A 290 -3.07 12.96 17.97
C LYS A 290 -2.90 13.63 16.61
N ASN A 291 -4.02 14.11 16.05
CA ASN A 291 -4.01 15.01 14.90
C ASN A 291 -3.84 16.46 15.38
N THR A 292 -2.99 17.21 14.70
CA THR A 292 -2.76 18.63 14.97
C THR A 292 -3.00 19.41 13.68
N PRO A 293 -3.96 20.36 13.66
CA PRO A 293 -4.19 21.22 12.50
C PRO A 293 -2.91 21.94 12.10
N ILE A 294 -2.69 22.09 10.81
CA ILE A 294 -1.59 22.91 10.28
C ILE A 294 -2.13 24.14 9.56
N SER A 295 -1.33 25.21 9.58
CA SER A 295 -1.70 26.45 8.89
C SER A 295 -1.36 26.42 7.41
N TRP A 296 -1.88 27.39 6.66
CA TRP A 296 -1.54 27.58 5.24
C TRP A 296 -0.05 27.91 5.04
N GLU A 297 0.58 28.59 5.99
CA GLU A 297 2.01 28.89 5.97
C GLU A 297 2.84 27.60 6.03
N ILE A 298 2.48 26.68 6.93
CA ILE A 298 3.14 25.37 7.02
C ILE A 298 2.92 24.56 5.74
N LEU A 299 1.70 24.57 5.17
CA LEU A 299 1.46 23.90 3.88
C LEU A 299 2.37 24.48 2.77
N ASP A 300 2.52 25.81 2.71
CA ASP A 300 3.41 26.46 1.74
C ASP A 300 4.88 26.11 1.96
N GLU A 301 5.33 26.00 3.21
CA GLU A 301 6.68 25.54 3.55
C GLU A 301 6.92 24.10 3.10
N VAL A 302 5.94 23.21 3.30
CA VAL A 302 5.99 21.83 2.81
C VAL A 302 6.07 21.82 1.28
N GLY A 303 5.26 22.62 0.59
CA GLY A 303 5.32 22.72 -0.87
C GLY A 303 6.69 23.19 -1.39
N LYS A 304 7.25 24.25 -0.78
CA LYS A 304 8.60 24.75 -1.11
C LYS A 304 9.69 23.72 -0.82
N TYR A 305 9.55 22.99 0.28
CA TYR A 305 10.45 21.91 0.63
C TYR A 305 10.40 20.80 -0.44
N SER A 306 9.20 20.30 -0.77
CA SER A 306 9.01 19.23 -1.76
C SER A 306 9.56 19.59 -3.12
N GLN A 307 9.39 20.85 -3.57
CA GLN A 307 9.97 21.30 -4.83
C GLN A 307 11.51 21.19 -4.83
N LYS A 308 12.18 21.76 -3.81
CA LYS A 308 13.65 21.70 -3.69
C LYS A 308 14.15 20.25 -3.55
N ALA A 309 13.44 19.43 -2.80
CA ALA A 309 13.77 18.03 -2.59
C ALA A 309 13.64 17.24 -3.90
N LEU A 310 12.56 17.47 -4.67
CA LEU A 310 12.34 16.88 -5.98
C LEU A 310 13.48 17.21 -6.96
N GLU A 311 13.83 18.48 -7.10
CA GLU A 311 14.93 18.92 -7.97
C GLU A 311 16.25 18.24 -7.60
N LYS A 312 16.60 18.25 -6.31
CA LYS A 312 17.83 17.62 -5.81
C LYS A 312 17.84 16.10 -6.01
N LEU A 313 16.71 15.44 -5.78
CA LEU A 313 16.60 14.00 -5.93
C LEU A 313 16.66 13.60 -7.41
N TYR A 314 15.98 14.34 -8.28
CA TYR A 314 16.02 14.12 -9.73
C TYR A 314 17.46 14.14 -10.27
N LEU A 315 18.23 15.18 -9.92
CA LEU A 315 19.64 15.27 -10.30
C LEU A 315 20.50 14.10 -9.80
N LYS A 316 20.18 13.54 -8.64
CA LYS A 316 20.87 12.33 -8.14
C LYS A 316 20.46 11.07 -8.90
N VAL A 317 19.17 10.91 -9.18
CA VAL A 317 18.62 9.69 -9.81
C VAL A 317 19.13 9.54 -11.24
N ILE A 318 19.28 10.64 -11.99
CA ILE A 318 19.81 10.59 -13.36
C ILE A 318 21.26 10.06 -13.41
N GLU A 319 22.04 10.22 -12.34
CA GLU A 319 23.42 9.70 -12.21
C GLU A 319 23.45 8.21 -11.81
N TRP A 320 22.33 7.64 -11.37
CA TRP A 320 22.30 6.23 -10.97
C TRP A 320 22.34 5.32 -12.18
N ASP A 321 23.17 4.28 -12.10
CA ASP A 321 23.12 3.17 -13.05
C ASP A 321 21.83 2.35 -12.91
N PHE A 322 21.61 1.49 -13.89
CA PHE A 322 20.42 0.62 -13.95
C PHE A 322 20.25 -0.23 -12.70
N GLU A 323 21.35 -0.85 -12.25
CA GLU A 323 21.35 -1.77 -11.12
C GLU A 323 20.95 -1.07 -9.82
N ARG A 324 21.50 0.12 -9.57
CA ARG A 324 21.15 0.94 -8.40
C ARG A 324 19.70 1.36 -8.42
N ARG A 325 19.14 1.72 -9.58
CA ARG A 325 17.70 2.06 -9.71
C ARG A 325 16.83 0.84 -9.41
N CYS A 326 17.20 -0.33 -9.94
CA CYS A 326 16.50 -1.58 -9.69
C CYS A 326 16.55 -1.99 -8.21
N LEU A 327 17.73 -2.01 -7.59
CA LEU A 327 17.88 -2.37 -6.18
C LEU A 327 17.19 -1.37 -5.24
N SER A 328 17.18 -0.09 -5.59
CA SER A 328 16.47 0.93 -4.82
C SER A 328 14.96 0.69 -4.81
N GLY A 329 14.37 0.42 -5.98
CA GLY A 329 12.96 0.07 -6.10
C GLY A 329 12.62 -1.24 -5.37
N ALA A 330 13.43 -2.28 -5.54
CA ALA A 330 13.18 -3.57 -4.90
C ALA A 330 13.23 -3.47 -3.36
N ARG A 331 14.18 -2.69 -2.84
CA ARG A 331 14.32 -2.42 -1.41
C ARG A 331 13.10 -1.74 -0.80
N LEU A 332 12.38 -0.89 -1.54
CA LEU A 332 11.18 -0.23 -1.02
C LEU A 332 10.12 -1.25 -0.60
N TYR A 333 9.86 -2.26 -1.43
CA TYR A 333 8.89 -3.31 -1.12
C TYR A 333 9.33 -4.18 0.06
N THR A 334 10.61 -4.56 0.10
CA THR A 334 11.17 -5.31 1.24
C THR A 334 11.05 -4.54 2.56
N ASN A 335 11.34 -3.23 2.54
CA ASN A 335 11.21 -2.36 3.71
C ASN A 335 9.74 -2.16 4.13
N TRP A 336 8.81 -2.24 3.17
CA TRP A 336 7.39 -2.13 3.45
C TRP A 336 6.85 -3.33 4.20
N ILE A 337 7.25 -4.54 3.80
CA ILE A 337 6.97 -5.78 4.56
C ILE A 337 7.56 -5.69 5.97
N ALA A 338 8.77 -5.14 6.10
CA ALA A 338 9.38 -4.92 7.39
C ALA A 338 8.49 -4.05 8.31
N ALA A 339 7.76 -3.05 7.79
CA ALA A 339 6.92 -2.18 8.62
C ALA A 339 5.89 -2.94 9.49
N PHE A 340 5.45 -4.13 9.08
CA PHE A 340 4.60 -5.00 9.90
C PHE A 340 5.33 -5.48 11.18
N GLY A 341 6.61 -5.84 11.08
CA GLY A 341 7.43 -6.29 12.20
C GLY A 341 7.58 -5.26 13.33
N LEU A 342 7.33 -3.98 13.05
CA LEU A 342 7.30 -2.91 14.06
C LEU A 342 6.15 -3.09 15.07
N HIS A 343 5.07 -3.80 14.73
CA HIS A 343 3.99 -4.11 15.67
C HIS A 343 4.44 -5.10 16.76
N GLY A 344 5.45 -5.93 16.48
CA GLY A 344 5.98 -6.90 17.43
C GLY A 344 7.25 -6.44 18.15
N ASN A 345 7.75 -5.23 17.90
CA ASN A 345 9.07 -4.77 18.34
C ASN A 345 10.20 -5.77 18.01
N THR A 346 10.03 -6.57 16.94
CA THR A 346 10.90 -7.70 16.64
C THR A 346 12.06 -7.36 15.72
N MET A 347 12.18 -6.10 15.30
CA MET A 347 13.14 -5.72 14.28
C MET A 347 14.29 -4.89 14.81
N ASN A 348 15.49 -5.45 14.66
CA ASN A 348 16.64 -4.68 14.19
C ASN A 348 16.48 -4.54 12.69
N ILE A 349 16.07 -3.37 12.20
CA ILE A 349 15.86 -3.17 10.76
C ILE A 349 17.22 -3.11 10.05
N ASN A 350 17.81 -4.27 9.75
CA ASN A 350 18.93 -4.35 8.82
C ASN A 350 18.36 -4.24 7.39
N LEU A 351 17.95 -3.02 7.04
CA LEU A 351 17.34 -2.59 5.77
C LEU A 351 18.28 -2.77 4.55
N LYS A 352 19.32 -3.59 4.65
CA LYS A 352 20.19 -3.89 3.52
C LYS A 352 19.49 -4.91 2.66
N THR A 353 19.33 -4.59 1.38
CA THR A 353 18.92 -5.56 0.38
C THR A 353 19.85 -6.78 0.48
N PRO A 354 19.33 -8.00 0.68
CA PRO A 354 20.17 -9.20 0.73
C PRO A 354 21.06 -9.27 -0.51
N GLU A 355 22.31 -9.68 -0.35
CA GLU A 355 23.29 -9.75 -1.44
C GLU A 355 22.76 -10.59 -2.62
N MET A 356 22.06 -11.68 -2.30
CA MET A 356 21.39 -12.55 -3.26
C MET A 356 20.34 -11.83 -4.13
N THR A 357 19.74 -10.73 -3.67
CA THR A 357 18.75 -9.98 -4.49
C THR A 357 19.37 -9.47 -5.79
N ARG A 358 20.68 -9.18 -5.78
CA ARG A 358 21.42 -8.72 -6.94
C ARG A 358 21.50 -9.78 -8.05
N SER A 359 21.50 -11.07 -7.68
CA SER A 359 21.56 -12.18 -8.65
C SER A 359 20.28 -12.33 -9.47
N TYR A 360 19.16 -11.76 -9.02
CA TYR A 360 17.90 -11.78 -9.77
C TYR A 360 17.88 -10.78 -10.93
N ILE A 361 18.68 -9.71 -10.89
CA ILE A 361 18.62 -8.66 -11.92
C ILE A 361 18.91 -9.21 -13.32
N PRO A 362 20.01 -9.99 -13.55
CA PRO A 362 20.25 -10.59 -14.87
C PRO A 362 19.14 -11.53 -15.33
N ILE A 363 18.44 -12.20 -14.40
CA ILE A 363 17.34 -13.12 -14.73
C ILE A 363 16.18 -12.35 -15.36
N PHE A 364 15.82 -11.18 -14.82
CA PHE A 364 14.70 -10.41 -15.35
C PHE A 364 15.10 -9.49 -16.51
N GLN A 365 16.38 -9.12 -16.64
CA GLN A 365 16.90 -8.36 -17.79
C GLN A 365 16.71 -9.07 -19.12
N LYS A 366 16.59 -10.40 -19.13
CA LYS A 366 16.33 -11.19 -20.35
C LYS A 366 14.90 -11.04 -20.88
N TYR A 367 13.96 -10.55 -20.07
CA TYR A 367 12.56 -10.43 -20.45
C TYR A 367 12.25 -9.04 -21.02
N PRO A 368 11.40 -8.95 -22.07
CA PRO A 368 10.88 -7.68 -22.55
C PRO A 368 10.23 -6.89 -21.41
N ASP A 369 10.52 -5.59 -21.32
CA ASP A 369 10.05 -4.68 -20.28
C ASP A 369 10.42 -5.08 -18.83
N GLY A 370 11.29 -6.08 -18.66
CA GLY A 370 11.69 -6.60 -17.36
C GLY A 370 10.59 -7.32 -16.57
N ALA A 371 9.48 -7.71 -17.22
CA ALA A 371 8.37 -8.40 -16.56
C ALA A 371 8.50 -9.92 -16.68
N HIS A 372 8.24 -10.65 -15.59
CA HIS A 372 8.26 -12.11 -15.60
C HIS A 372 7.17 -12.70 -16.51
N PRO A 373 7.43 -13.76 -17.30
CA PRO A 373 6.43 -14.41 -18.16
C PRO A 373 5.17 -14.87 -17.43
N PHE A 374 5.29 -15.20 -16.15
CA PHE A 374 4.16 -15.46 -15.23
C PHE A 374 3.03 -14.41 -15.37
N MET A 375 3.37 -13.13 -15.57
CA MET A 375 2.38 -12.05 -15.66
C MET A 375 1.38 -12.22 -16.81
N ASN A 376 1.70 -13.01 -17.84
CA ASN A 376 0.76 -13.33 -18.91
C ASN A 376 -0.42 -14.18 -18.43
N ARG A 377 -0.30 -14.86 -17.27
CA ARG A 377 -1.41 -15.62 -16.70
C ARG A 377 -2.60 -14.74 -16.36
N PHE A 378 -2.42 -13.47 -15.98
CA PHE A 378 -3.51 -12.52 -15.73
C PHE A 378 -4.29 -12.13 -16.99
N LYS A 379 -3.76 -12.41 -18.18
CA LYS A 379 -4.40 -12.11 -19.47
C LYS A 379 -5.20 -13.30 -20.02
N ARG A 380 -5.18 -14.46 -19.35
CA ARG A 380 -5.93 -15.64 -19.80
C ARG A 380 -7.45 -15.44 -19.66
N PRO A 381 -8.27 -16.09 -20.50
CA PRO A 381 -9.72 -16.03 -20.44
C PRO A 381 -10.30 -16.45 -19.08
N ASP A 382 -11.44 -15.87 -18.72
CA ASP A 382 -12.12 -16.11 -17.43
C ASP A 382 -12.38 -17.60 -17.16
N LYS A 383 -12.75 -18.37 -18.19
CA LYS A 383 -13.00 -19.81 -18.06
C LYS A 383 -11.77 -20.57 -17.57
N GLU A 384 -10.58 -20.24 -18.08
CA GLU A 384 -9.33 -20.88 -17.66
C GLU A 384 -8.95 -20.48 -16.23
N GLN A 385 -9.28 -19.27 -15.80
CA GLN A 385 -8.98 -18.77 -14.44
C GLN A 385 -9.82 -19.45 -13.36
N LEU A 386 -11.03 -19.92 -13.69
CA LEU A 386 -11.90 -20.62 -12.75
C LEU A 386 -11.30 -21.97 -12.34
N GLU A 387 -10.66 -22.65 -13.28
CA GLU A 387 -10.04 -23.96 -13.08
C GLU A 387 -8.59 -23.81 -12.56
N ASP A 388 -7.85 -22.85 -13.11
CA ASP A 388 -6.45 -22.58 -12.78
C ASP A 388 -6.24 -21.07 -12.59
N PRO A 389 -6.46 -20.52 -11.38
CA PRO A 389 -6.32 -19.10 -11.11
C PRO A 389 -4.89 -18.61 -11.38
N SER A 390 -4.75 -17.31 -11.66
CA SER A 390 -3.47 -16.70 -12.04
C SER A 390 -2.34 -17.03 -11.07
N TYR A 391 -2.59 -17.04 -9.76
CA TYR A 391 -1.59 -17.34 -8.74
C TYR A 391 -1.32 -18.83 -8.47
N TYR A 392 -1.91 -19.77 -9.23
CA TYR A 392 -1.86 -21.22 -9.01
C TYR A 392 -2.49 -21.69 -7.70
N LEU A 393 -3.30 -22.75 -7.73
CA LEU A 393 -3.78 -23.39 -6.51
C LEU A 393 -2.63 -24.09 -5.77
N LEU A 394 -2.81 -24.31 -4.48
CA LEU A 394 -2.02 -25.25 -3.70
C LEU A 394 -2.44 -26.67 -4.09
N THR A 395 -1.46 -27.50 -4.44
CA THR A 395 -1.62 -28.93 -4.68
C THR A 395 -1.63 -29.68 -3.36
N GLU A 396 -2.46 -30.74 -3.28
CA GLU A 396 -2.48 -31.65 -2.13
C GLU A 396 -1.15 -32.38 -1.90
#